data_AF-A0A099LAZ4-F1
#
_entry.id   AF-A0A099LAZ4-F1
#
_cell.length_a   1.000
_cell.length_b   1.000
_cell.length_c   1.000
_cell.angle_alpha   90.00
_cell.angle_beta   90.00
_cell.angle_gamma   90.00
#
_symmetry.space_group_name_H-M   'P 1'
#
loop_
_entity.id
_entity.type
_entity.pdbx_description
1 polymer ?
#
loop_
_entity_poly.entity_id
_entity_poly.type
_entity_poly.pdbx_seq_one_letter_code
_entity_poly.pdbx_strand_id
1 'polypeptide(L)'
;MNSEQHTRITRTAFFRFYEELNDFLPAAQYKTTFPYQFISTPSIKDIIEAIGVPHTEIDLILVDGDSVAFDTRETYYFNSR
;
A
#
# COMPACT_ATOMS: atom_id res chain seq x y z
N MET A 1 20.75 24.10 14.88
CA MET A 1 19.89 22.92 15.11
C MET A 1 18.60 23.17 14.34
N ASN A 2 18.56 22.78 13.07
CA ASN A 2 17.34 22.92 12.26
C ASN A 2 16.45 21.73 12.60
N SER A 3 15.44 21.98 13.42
CA SER A 3 14.35 21.05 13.67
C SER A 3 13.55 20.94 12.38
N GLU A 4 13.94 19.98 11.54
CA GLU A 4 13.18 19.56 10.37
C GLU A 4 11.74 19.33 10.84
N GLN A 5 10.86 20.21 10.40
CA GLN A 5 9.42 20.04 10.53
C GLN A 5 9.05 18.81 9.71
N HIS A 6 9.22 17.61 10.30
CA HIS A 6 8.63 16.38 9.83
C HIS A 6 7.11 16.56 9.94
N THR A 7 6.54 17.27 8.99
CA THR A 7 5.11 17.34 8.79
C THR A 7 4.70 15.90 8.57
N ARG A 8 3.99 15.31 9.54
CA ARG A 8 3.35 14.01 9.36
C ARG A 8 2.27 14.19 8.31
N ILE A 9 2.66 14.10 7.03
CA ILE A 9 1.69 14.07 5.95
C ILE A 9 1.01 12.71 6.07
N THR A 10 -0.21 12.71 6.58
CA THR A 10 -1.09 11.55 6.55
C THR A 10 -1.65 11.43 5.14
N ARG A 11 -1.37 10.32 4.48
CA ARG A 11 -1.91 9.97 3.17
C ARG A 11 -2.87 8.81 3.33
N THR A 12 -3.86 8.74 2.46
CA THR A 12 -4.81 7.61 2.40
C THR A 12 -4.68 6.96 1.04
N ALA A 13 -4.53 5.64 1.00
CA ALA A 13 -4.63 4.84 -0.21
C ALA A 13 -5.77 3.82 -0.07
N PHE A 14 -6.36 3.42 -1.19
CA PHE A 14 -7.43 2.44 -1.22
C PHE A 14 -6.86 1.11 -1.72
N PHE A 15 -7.05 0.05 -0.94
CA PHE A 15 -6.56 -1.28 -1.26
C PHE A 15 -7.72 -2.21 -1.56
N ARG A 16 -7.51 -3.09 -2.53
CA ARG A 16 -8.42 -4.18 -2.87
C ARG A 16 -7.61 -5.41 -3.21
N PHE A 17 -7.85 -6.48 -2.46
CA PHE A 17 -7.15 -7.76 -2.62
C PHE A 17 -8.08 -8.76 -3.35
N TYR A 18 -7.49 -9.61 -4.18
CA TYR A 18 -8.21 -10.57 -5.03
C TYR A 18 -7.73 -12.00 -4.74
N GLU A 19 -8.59 -12.98 -5.01
CA GLU A 19 -8.28 -14.41 -4.92
C GLU A 19 -7.65 -14.82 -3.57
N GLU A 20 -6.51 -15.50 -3.59
CA GLU A 20 -5.82 -16.08 -2.43
C GLU A 20 -5.36 -15.03 -1.42
N LEU A 21 -5.16 -13.78 -1.85
CA LEU A 21 -4.79 -12.68 -0.95
C LEU A 21 -5.88 -12.34 0.06
N ASN A 22 -7.13 -12.75 -0.21
CA ASN A 22 -8.22 -12.57 0.74
C ASN A 22 -8.03 -13.47 1.98
N ASP A 23 -7.33 -14.60 1.89
CA ASP A 23 -7.14 -15.52 3.03
C ASP A 23 -6.34 -14.89 4.18
N PHE A 24 -5.52 -13.88 3.86
CA PHE A 24 -4.75 -13.10 4.84
C PHE A 24 -5.57 -12.00 5.52
N LEU A 25 -6.79 -11.71 5.05
CA LEU A 25 -7.60 -10.58 5.52
C LEU A 25 -8.77 -11.03 6.40
N PRO A 26 -9.39 -10.11 7.16
CA PRO A 26 -10.68 -10.37 7.77
C PRO A 26 -11.77 -10.53 6.70
N ALA A 27 -12.77 -11.39 6.93
CA ALA A 27 -13.88 -11.60 6.00
C ALA A 27 -14.62 -10.31 5.57
N ALA A 28 -14.62 -9.27 6.42
CA ALA A 28 -15.19 -7.96 6.11
C ALA A 28 -14.42 -7.19 5.01
N GLN A 29 -13.17 -7.58 4.74
CA GLN A 29 -12.28 -6.97 3.75
C GLN A 29 -12.13 -7.84 2.49
N TYR A 30 -12.91 -8.92 2.37
CA TYR A 30 -12.85 -9.82 1.23
C TYR A 30 -13.40 -9.16 -0.04
N LYS A 31 -12.58 -9.14 -1.10
CA LYS A 31 -12.89 -8.64 -2.44
C LYS A 31 -13.47 -7.22 -2.47
N THR A 32 -13.35 -6.47 -1.38
CA THR A 32 -13.83 -5.11 -1.21
C THR A 32 -12.67 -4.13 -1.20
N THR A 33 -12.97 -2.88 -1.52
CA THR A 33 -11.99 -1.79 -1.44
C THR A 33 -12.07 -1.16 -0.05
N PHE A 34 -10.94 -1.01 0.63
CA PHE A 34 -10.88 -0.35 1.93
C PHE A 34 -9.77 0.73 1.96
N PRO A 35 -9.99 1.84 2.68
CA PRO A 35 -8.97 2.86 2.87
C PRO A 35 -7.95 2.40 3.92
N TYR A 36 -6.68 2.67 3.64
CA TYR A 36 -5.58 2.52 4.59
C TYR A 36 -4.83 3.85 4.71
N GLN A 37 -4.70 4.33 5.94
CA GLN A 37 -3.99 5.57 6.24
C GLN A 37 -2.57 5.28 6.67
N PHE A 38 -1.62 5.98 6.06
CA PHE A 38 -0.22 5.87 6.39
C PHE A 38 0.41 7.26 6.52
N ILE A 39 1.46 7.33 7.32
CA ILE A 39 2.15 8.58 7.62
C ILE A 39 3.47 8.56 6.85
N SER A 40 3.85 9.70 6.27
CA SER A 40 5.10 9.87 5.51
C SER A 40 5.05 9.17 4.13
N THR A 41 6.17 8.61 3.69
CA THR A 41 6.36 7.89 2.43
C THR A 41 6.90 6.47 2.68
N PRO A 42 6.14 5.59 3.35
CA PRO A 42 6.51 4.20 3.49
C PRO A 42 6.48 3.50 2.12
N SER A 43 7.29 2.46 1.96
CA SER A 43 7.27 1.66 0.74
C SER A 43 5.95 0.90 0.66
N ILE A 44 5.51 0.54 -0.54
CA ILE A 44 4.29 -0.25 -0.72
C ILE A 44 4.37 -1.60 0.03
N LYS A 45 5.57 -2.18 0.10
CA LYS A 45 5.86 -3.42 0.87
C LYS A 45 5.54 -3.25 2.35
N ASP A 46 6.03 -2.16 2.95
CA ASP A 46 5.81 -1.86 4.37
C ASP A 46 4.31 -1.71 4.66
N ILE A 47 3.57 -1.03 3.77
CA ILE A 47 2.12 -0.85 3.90
C ILE A 47 1.40 -2.21 3.83
N ILE A 48 1.74 -3.02 2.83
CA ILE A 48 1.14 -4.34 2.59
C ILE A 48 1.41 -5.28 3.76
N GLU A 49 2.65 -5.34 4.25
CA GLU A 49 3.02 -6.14 5.41
C GLU A 49 2.32 -5.65 6.69
N ALA A 50 2.13 -4.33 6.83
CA ALA A 50 1.37 -3.76 7.94
C ALA A 50 -0.15 -4.03 7.84
N ILE A 51 -0.68 -4.30 6.65
CA ILE A 51 -2.05 -4.81 6.44
C ILE A 51 -2.15 -6.29 6.84
N GLY A 52 -1.02 -7.01 6.89
CA GLY A 52 -0.94 -8.44 7.24
C GLY A 52 -0.81 -9.36 6.04
N VAL A 53 -0.70 -8.80 4.83
CA VAL A 53 -0.51 -9.57 3.60
C VAL A 53 0.99 -9.66 3.32
N PRO A 54 1.58 -10.86 3.13
CA PRO A 54 2.96 -10.97 2.70
C PRO A 54 3.13 -10.41 1.29
N HIS A 55 4.06 -9.47 1.11
CA HIS A 55 4.28 -8.80 -0.18
C HIS A 55 4.72 -9.76 -1.30
N THR A 56 5.24 -10.93 -0.95
CA THR A 56 5.67 -11.99 -1.88
C THR A 56 4.51 -12.66 -2.61
N GLU A 57 3.30 -12.57 -2.07
CA GLU A 57 2.10 -13.17 -2.67
C GLU A 57 1.42 -12.20 -3.67
N ILE A 58 1.96 -11.00 -3.86
CA ILE A 58 1.36 -9.97 -4.71
C ILE A 58 2.09 -9.88 -6.04
N ASP A 59 1.43 -10.34 -7.10
CA ASP A 59 1.93 -10.27 -8.47
C ASP A 59 1.69 -8.91 -9.16
N LEU A 60 0.64 -8.16 -8.79
CA LEU A 60 0.23 -6.94 -9.48
C LEU A 60 -0.31 -5.88 -8.53
N ILE A 61 0.14 -4.64 -8.70
CA ILE A 61 -0.43 -3.46 -8.04
C ILE A 61 -1.03 -2.53 -9.09
N LEU A 62 -2.21 -1.98 -8.79
CA LEU A 62 -2.83 -0.91 -9.55
C LEU A 62 -2.77 0.39 -8.74
N VAL A 63 -2.13 1.42 -9.27
CA VAL A 63 -2.11 2.77 -8.69
C VAL A 63 -2.85 3.69 -9.64
N ASP A 64 -3.95 4.30 -9.19
CA ASP A 64 -4.82 5.16 -10.01
C ASP A 64 -5.37 4.48 -11.29
N GLY A 65 -5.42 3.13 -11.30
CA GLY A 65 -5.84 2.35 -12.46
C GLY A 65 -4.71 1.93 -13.40
N ASP A 66 -3.49 2.44 -13.19
CA ASP A 66 -2.29 2.02 -13.90
C ASP A 66 -1.63 0.82 -13.22
N SER A 67 -1.36 -0.22 -14.00
CA SER A 67 -0.60 -1.39 -13.56
C SER A 67 0.87 -1.02 -13.37
N VAL A 68 1.34 -1.12 -12.13
CA VAL A 68 2.74 -1.00 -11.79
C VAL A 68 3.28 -2.39 -11.42
N ALA A 69 4.28 -2.84 -12.17
CA ALA A 69 4.99 -4.09 -11.87
C ALA A 69 5.79 -3.93 -10.58
N PHE A 70 6.01 -5.00 -9.83
CA PHE A 70 6.85 -5.01 -8.62
C PHE A 70 8.33 -5.11 -9.02
N ASP A 71 8.85 -4.19 -9.84
CA ASP A 71 10.25 -4.31 -10.26
C ASP A 71 11.17 -4.06 -9.07
N THR A 72 12.11 -4.99 -8.89
CA THR A 72 12.81 -5.30 -7.63
C THR A 72 13.73 -4.21 -7.05
N ARG A 73 13.60 -2.95 -7.48
CA ARG A 73 14.39 -1.83 -6.96
C ARG A 73 13.68 -0.48 -6.83
N GLU A 74 12.40 -0.37 -7.14
CA GLU A 74 11.75 0.94 -7.15
C GLU A 74 10.92 1.14 -5.87
N THR A 75 11.36 2.11 -5.07
CA THR A 75 10.52 2.75 -4.06
C THR A 75 9.36 3.41 -4.79
N TYR A 76 8.20 2.74 -4.89
CA TYR A 76 7.00 3.32 -5.51
C TYR A 76 6.52 4.50 -4.68
N TYR A 77 6.87 5.72 -5.12
CA TYR A 77 6.32 6.95 -4.58
C TYR A 77 4.88 7.10 -5.07
N PHE A 78 3.93 6.96 -4.14
CA PHE A 78 2.51 7.23 -4.37
C PHE A 78 2.32 8.75 -4.55
N ASN A 79 2.65 9.24 -5.76
CA ASN A 79 2.46 10.63 -6.15
C ASN A 79 1.01 10.79 -6.63
N SER A 80 0.09 10.95 -5.68
CA SER A 80 -1.19 11.59 -5.99
C SER A 80 -0.86 13.02 -6.41
N ARG A 81 -1.21 13.39 -7.65
CA ARG A 81 -1.45 14.80 -7.96
C ARG A 81 -2.61 15.33 -7.13
#